data_AF-A0A7E5VDT8-F1
#
_entry.id   AF-A0A7E5VDT8-F1
#
_cell.length_a   1.000
_cell.length_b   1.000
_cell.length_c   1.000
_cell.angle_alpha   90.00
_cell.angle_beta   90.00
_cell.angle_gamma   90.00
#
_symmetry.space_group_name_H-M   'P 1'
#
loop_
_entity.id
_entity.type
_entity.pdbx_description
1 polymer ?
#
loop_
_entity_poly.entity_id
_entity_poly.type
_entity_poly.pdbx_seq_one_letter_code
_entity_poly.pdbx_strand_id
1 'polypeptide(L)'
;MRLCYSTVITFKIQKIITMKSFIAFACLIASISAVPRYGVAVDYNDERIVTGQIISAIDDLSQSIKDAGLDPLYIKREDSSYALPVPVIFNYAAFVEEILSTGLSNIKVNRINYGVLTSRLTFDIEIPRVEFAVGASAAKATIFSNDIEGLVSGTVVIDRIRVTGNVRVSIGIISGISIRSVDIDFSLRGIESNVRLVIQGNNYSEQINEFLGATIPDTLKSHSKEINKLLEIVVLEVLNDNL
;
A
#
# COMPACT_ATOMS: atom_id res chain seq x y z
N MET A 1 24.80 27.73 7.43
CA MET A 1 24.99 26.35 6.94
C MET A 1 24.09 25.36 7.71
N ARG A 2 22.77 25.56 7.69
CA ARG A 2 21.80 24.84 8.56
C ARG A 2 20.56 24.28 7.83
N LEU A 3 20.50 24.40 6.50
CA LEU A 3 19.32 24.02 5.70
C LEU A 3 19.39 22.60 5.09
N CYS A 4 20.50 21.87 5.23
CA CYS A 4 20.68 20.59 4.53
C CYS A 4 20.30 19.33 5.34
N TYR A 5 20.31 19.37 6.67
CA TYR A 5 20.21 18.15 7.48
C TYR A 5 18.77 17.71 7.81
N SER A 6 17.84 18.65 7.94
CA SER A 6 16.43 18.34 8.22
C SER A 6 15.75 17.69 7.02
N THR A 7 16.07 18.14 5.79
CA THR A 7 15.55 17.56 4.55
C THR A 7 16.00 16.12 4.36
N VAL A 8 17.23 15.75 4.73
CA VAL A 8 17.79 14.41 4.49
C VAL A 8 17.17 13.32 5.38
N ILE A 9 16.80 13.65 6.63
CA ILE A 9 16.17 12.70 7.56
C ILE A 9 14.69 12.49 7.21
N THR A 10 13.98 13.57 6.88
CA THR A 10 12.61 13.52 6.36
C THR A 10 12.56 12.76 5.04
N PHE A 11 13.52 12.97 4.13
CA PHE A 11 13.63 12.20 2.88
C PHE A 11 13.86 10.71 3.15
N LYS A 12 14.69 10.33 4.14
CA LYS A 12 14.99 8.92 4.45
C LYS A 12 13.79 8.18 5.04
N ILE A 13 13.04 8.81 5.94
CA ILE A 13 11.83 8.24 6.55
C ILE A 13 10.69 8.19 5.52
N GLN A 14 10.56 9.24 4.69
CA GLN A 14 9.61 9.28 3.58
C GLN A 14 9.94 8.24 2.51
N LYS A 15 11.23 7.92 2.26
CA LYS A 15 11.67 6.84 1.34
C LYS A 15 11.42 5.43 1.89
N ILE A 16 11.51 5.25 3.20
CA ILE A 16 11.29 3.95 3.86
C ILE A 16 9.80 3.64 3.99
N ILE A 17 8.97 4.65 4.28
CA ILE A 17 7.51 4.50 4.35
C ILE A 17 6.92 4.33 2.94
N THR A 18 7.39 5.09 1.95
CA THR A 18 6.97 4.89 0.55
C THR A 18 7.40 3.54 -0.01
N MET A 19 8.60 3.02 0.34
CA MET A 19 8.98 1.66 -0.04
C MET A 19 8.12 0.59 0.66
N LYS A 20 7.81 0.69 1.96
CA LYS A 20 7.05 -0.35 2.67
C LYS A 20 5.57 -0.41 2.28
N SER A 21 4.94 0.73 2.00
CA SER A 21 3.55 0.78 1.51
C SER A 21 3.44 0.39 0.04
N PHE A 22 4.44 0.72 -0.78
CA PHE A 22 4.52 0.25 -2.16
C PHE A 22 4.87 -1.24 -2.23
N ILE A 23 5.70 -1.75 -1.31
CA ILE A 23 5.95 -3.18 -1.12
C ILE A 23 4.67 -3.87 -0.64
N ALA A 24 3.83 -3.29 0.21
CA ALA A 24 2.55 -3.90 0.58
C ALA A 24 1.59 -4.03 -0.63
N PHE A 25 1.52 -3.01 -1.50
CA PHE A 25 0.73 -3.06 -2.74
C PHE A 25 1.34 -3.96 -3.82
N ALA A 26 2.67 -3.94 -3.95
CA ALA A 26 3.43 -4.86 -4.79
C ALA A 26 3.39 -6.29 -4.24
N CYS A 27 3.27 -6.51 -2.94
CA CYS A 27 3.03 -7.81 -2.31
C CYS A 27 1.60 -8.28 -2.55
N LEU A 28 0.62 -7.37 -2.66
CA LEU A 28 -0.76 -7.66 -3.07
C LEU A 28 -0.82 -8.15 -4.53
N ILE A 29 0.05 -7.63 -5.38
CA ILE A 29 0.21 -8.03 -6.78
C ILE A 29 1.15 -9.24 -6.93
N ALA A 30 2.20 -9.34 -6.13
CA ALA A 30 3.14 -10.46 -6.09
C ALA A 30 2.58 -11.68 -5.34
N SER A 31 1.48 -11.56 -4.60
CA SER A 31 0.74 -12.73 -4.11
C SER A 31 -0.09 -13.39 -5.21
N ILE A 32 -0.42 -12.66 -6.29
CA ILE A 32 -0.96 -13.27 -7.51
C ILE A 32 0.13 -14.08 -8.24
N SER A 33 1.41 -13.71 -8.12
CA SER A 33 2.53 -14.50 -8.67
C SER A 33 3.10 -15.54 -7.70
N ALA A 34 2.89 -15.36 -6.39
CA ALA A 34 3.24 -16.32 -5.34
C ALA A 34 2.13 -17.34 -5.10
N VAL A 35 1.46 -17.79 -6.17
CA VAL A 35 0.72 -19.06 -6.13
C VAL A 35 1.74 -20.12 -5.74
N PRO A 36 1.60 -20.78 -4.57
CA PRO A 36 2.41 -21.94 -4.26
C PRO A 36 2.10 -22.97 -5.34
N ARG A 37 3.08 -23.30 -6.18
CA ARG A 37 3.02 -24.50 -7.04
C ARG A 37 3.09 -25.72 -6.11
N TYR A 38 2.03 -26.01 -5.36
CA TYR A 38 1.73 -27.39 -5.01
C TYR A 38 1.66 -28.14 -6.35
N GLY A 39 2.40 -29.24 -6.49
CA GLY A 39 2.67 -29.97 -7.73
C GLY A 39 1.43 -30.53 -8.45
N VAL A 40 0.51 -29.66 -8.82
CA VAL A 40 -0.67 -29.89 -9.62
C VAL A 40 -0.37 -29.25 -10.97
N ALA A 41 -0.30 -30.07 -12.01
CA ALA A 41 -0.17 -29.55 -13.37
C ALA A 41 -1.35 -28.61 -13.66
N VAL A 42 -1.09 -27.32 -13.79
CA VAL A 42 -2.12 -26.34 -14.16
C VAL A 42 -2.43 -26.56 -15.64
N ASP A 43 -3.66 -26.99 -15.94
CA ASP A 43 -4.12 -27.05 -17.32
C ASP A 43 -4.53 -25.64 -17.77
N TYR A 44 -3.62 -24.97 -18.46
CA TYR A 44 -3.84 -23.65 -19.05
C TYR A 44 -4.86 -23.65 -20.21
N ASN A 45 -5.39 -24.82 -20.60
CA ASN A 45 -6.47 -24.94 -21.57
C ASN A 45 -7.86 -24.83 -20.93
N ASP A 46 -7.97 -24.79 -19.60
CA ASP A 46 -9.23 -24.61 -18.88
C ASP A 46 -9.30 -23.22 -18.21
N GLU A 47 -10.13 -22.35 -18.78
CA GLU A 47 -10.44 -21.01 -18.28
C GLU A 47 -10.87 -21.01 -16.81
N ARG A 48 -11.66 -22.01 -16.39
CA ARG A 48 -12.21 -22.08 -15.02
C ARG A 48 -11.13 -22.40 -14.01
N ILE A 49 -10.14 -23.22 -14.39
CA ILE A 49 -9.02 -23.59 -13.54
C ILE A 49 -8.12 -22.37 -13.31
N VAL A 50 -7.72 -21.67 -14.37
CA VAL A 50 -6.87 -20.47 -14.27
C VAL A 50 -7.56 -19.37 -13.46
N THR A 51 -8.83 -19.09 -13.77
CA THR A 51 -9.62 -18.08 -13.05
C THR A 51 -9.78 -18.46 -11.58
N GLY A 52 -10.09 -19.73 -11.29
CA GLY A 52 -10.25 -20.23 -9.92
C GLY A 52 -8.98 -20.09 -9.09
N GLN A 53 -7.80 -20.40 -9.66
CA GLN A 53 -6.52 -20.26 -8.95
C GLN A 53 -6.20 -18.82 -8.57
N ILE A 54 -6.45 -17.86 -9.46
CA ILE A 54 -6.22 -16.45 -9.16
C ILE A 54 -7.15 -15.98 -8.05
N ILE A 55 -8.43 -16.38 -8.09
CA ILE A 55 -9.39 -16.06 -7.03
C ILE A 55 -8.92 -16.65 -5.70
N SER A 56 -8.51 -17.92 -5.68
CA SER A 56 -7.99 -18.56 -4.47
C SER A 56 -6.76 -17.85 -3.92
N ALA A 57 -5.82 -17.42 -4.77
CA ALA A 57 -4.65 -16.68 -4.33
C ALA A 57 -5.01 -15.32 -3.69
N ILE A 58 -6.04 -14.64 -4.22
CA ILE A 58 -6.57 -13.40 -3.64
C ILE A 58 -7.25 -13.68 -2.29
N ASP A 59 -7.99 -14.78 -2.18
CA ASP A 59 -8.59 -15.21 -0.91
C ASP A 59 -7.52 -15.55 0.13
N ASP A 60 -6.47 -16.28 -0.26
CA ASP A 60 -5.34 -16.64 0.61
C ASP A 60 -4.58 -15.41 1.11
N LEU A 61 -4.39 -14.42 0.24
CA LEU A 61 -3.83 -13.13 0.62
C LEU A 61 -4.72 -12.41 1.64
N SER A 62 -6.03 -12.36 1.40
CA SER A 62 -7.00 -11.76 2.34
C SER A 62 -6.95 -12.44 3.70
N GLN A 63 -6.84 -13.78 3.75
CA GLN A 63 -6.65 -14.52 4.99
C GLN A 63 -5.29 -14.22 5.64
N SER A 64 -4.22 -14.16 4.86
CA SER A 64 -2.87 -13.85 5.37
C SER A 64 -2.81 -12.48 6.06
N ILE A 65 -3.54 -11.47 5.54
CA ILE A 65 -3.65 -10.15 6.18
C ILE A 65 -4.35 -10.25 7.54
N LYS A 66 -5.42 -11.05 7.64
CA LYS A 66 -6.16 -11.28 8.90
C LYS A 66 -5.33 -12.06 9.90
N ASP A 67 -4.69 -13.13 9.45
CA ASP A 67 -3.84 -14.00 10.28
C ASP A 67 -2.62 -13.25 10.83
N ALA A 68 -2.10 -12.27 10.07
CA ALA A 68 -1.06 -11.36 10.54
C ALA A 68 -1.55 -10.30 11.54
N GLY A 69 -2.86 -10.26 11.84
CA GLY A 69 -3.47 -9.26 12.72
C GLY A 69 -3.47 -7.85 12.13
N LEU A 70 -3.45 -7.73 10.80
CA LEU A 70 -3.41 -6.43 10.10
C LEU A 70 -4.80 -5.91 9.74
N ASP A 71 -5.84 -6.75 9.85
CA ASP A 71 -7.24 -6.36 9.64
C ASP A 71 -8.21 -7.16 10.55
N PRO A 72 -8.73 -6.57 11.65
CA PRO A 72 -8.37 -5.25 12.15
C PRO A 72 -6.98 -5.26 12.79
N LEU A 73 -6.14 -4.29 12.44
CA LEU A 73 -4.98 -3.94 13.27
C LEU A 73 -5.48 -3.04 14.39
N TYR A 74 -5.28 -3.47 15.63
CA TYR A 74 -5.61 -2.66 16.80
C TYR A 74 -4.42 -2.62 17.78
N ILE A 75 -3.91 -1.41 18.01
CA ILE A 75 -2.85 -1.15 18.98
C ILE A 75 -3.40 -0.20 20.03
N LYS A 76 -3.59 -0.74 21.25
CA LYS A 76 -4.10 0.04 22.38
C LYS A 76 -3.15 1.17 22.76
N ARG A 77 -1.86 0.85 22.93
CA ARG A 77 -0.81 1.81 23.24
C ARG A 77 0.56 1.26 22.88
N GLU A 78 1.39 2.11 22.29
CA GLU A 78 2.82 1.85 22.09
C GLU A 78 3.61 3.10 22.48
N ASP A 79 4.64 2.89 23.30
CA ASP A 79 5.54 3.94 23.77
C ASP A 79 6.95 3.69 23.20
N SER A 80 7.63 4.76 22.80
CA SER A 80 8.99 4.71 22.28
C SER A 80 9.81 5.85 22.86
N SER A 81 10.99 5.56 23.39
CA SER A 81 11.87 6.59 23.92
C SER A 81 13.33 6.23 23.78
N TYR A 82 14.17 7.25 23.66
CA TYR A 82 15.62 7.11 23.63
C TYR A 82 16.28 8.40 24.10
N ALA A 83 17.39 8.28 24.80
CA ALA A 83 18.22 9.42 25.18
C ALA A 83 19.70 9.07 25.03
N LEU A 84 20.49 10.00 24.47
CA LEU A 84 21.94 9.91 24.57
C LEU A 84 22.40 10.18 26.02
N PRO A 85 23.60 9.74 26.41
CA PRO A 85 24.18 10.06 27.72
C PRO A 85 24.26 11.56 28.02
N VAL A 86 24.24 12.39 26.97
CA VAL A 86 24.11 13.84 27.03
C VAL A 86 22.77 14.23 26.39
N PRO A 87 21.65 14.28 27.17
CA PRO A 87 20.30 14.41 26.61
C PRO A 87 20.05 15.72 25.85
N VAL A 88 20.82 16.77 26.12
CA VAL A 88 20.70 18.06 25.41
C VAL A 88 21.11 17.95 23.93
N ILE A 89 21.93 16.95 23.57
CA ILE A 89 22.29 16.69 22.18
C ILE A 89 21.12 16.02 21.47
N PHE A 90 20.60 14.95 22.07
CA PHE A 90 19.46 14.21 21.55
C PHE A 90 18.73 13.41 22.63
N ASN A 91 17.42 13.61 22.71
CA ASN A 91 16.50 12.66 23.33
C ASN A 91 15.15 12.74 22.62
N TYR A 92 14.36 11.67 22.68
CA TYR A 92 12.96 11.69 22.29
C TYR A 92 12.13 10.77 23.17
N ALA A 93 10.85 11.12 23.28
CA ALA A 93 9.80 10.28 23.81
C ALA A 93 8.56 10.46 22.92
N ALA A 94 7.96 9.36 22.52
CA ALA A 94 6.76 9.34 21.72
C ALA A 94 5.81 8.26 22.23
N PHE A 95 4.52 8.50 22.08
CA PHE A 95 3.50 7.50 22.29
C PHE A 95 2.44 7.60 21.21
N VAL A 96 1.77 6.48 21.00
CA VAL A 96 0.56 6.39 20.20
C VAL A 96 -0.44 5.49 20.91
N GLU A 97 -1.71 5.87 20.86
CA GLU A 97 -2.82 5.23 21.53
C GLU A 97 -3.98 5.04 20.56
N GLU A 98 -4.68 3.92 20.74
CA GLU A 98 -5.92 3.62 20.03
C GLU A 98 -5.73 3.69 18.51
N ILE A 99 -4.69 3.01 17.99
CA ILE A 99 -4.54 2.82 16.55
C ILE A 99 -5.53 1.76 16.11
N LEU A 100 -6.29 2.06 15.08
CA LEU A 100 -7.15 1.13 14.39
C LEU A 100 -6.90 1.22 12.88
N SER A 101 -6.71 0.09 12.22
CA SER A 101 -6.71 -0.02 10.76
C SER A 101 -7.62 -1.17 10.34
N THR A 102 -8.54 -0.90 9.42
CA THR A 102 -9.51 -1.90 8.95
C THR A 102 -9.72 -1.83 7.44
N GLY A 103 -10.18 -2.94 6.85
CA GLY A 103 -10.62 -3.03 5.47
C GLY A 103 -9.53 -3.42 4.46
N LEU A 104 -8.28 -3.61 4.90
CA LEU A 104 -7.17 -4.06 4.04
C LEU A 104 -7.41 -5.45 3.44
N SER A 105 -8.04 -6.35 4.18
CA SER A 105 -8.37 -7.72 3.75
C SER A 105 -9.67 -7.79 2.96
N ASN A 106 -10.45 -6.69 2.88
CA ASN A 106 -11.70 -6.64 2.13
C ASN A 106 -11.45 -6.45 0.62
N ILE A 107 -10.72 -7.39 0.04
CA ILE A 107 -10.40 -7.43 -1.39
C ILE A 107 -11.59 -8.08 -2.10
N LYS A 108 -12.20 -7.35 -3.02
CA LYS A 108 -13.31 -7.83 -3.83
C LYS A 108 -12.86 -8.06 -5.27
N VAL A 109 -13.15 -9.25 -5.75
CA VAL A 109 -12.98 -9.60 -7.16
C VAL A 109 -14.30 -9.32 -7.87
N ASN A 110 -14.34 -8.24 -8.65
CA ASN A 110 -15.51 -7.90 -9.46
C ASN A 110 -15.58 -8.77 -10.71
N ARG A 111 -14.43 -9.03 -11.34
CA ARG A 111 -14.31 -9.87 -12.54
C ARG A 111 -12.90 -10.39 -12.69
N ILE A 112 -12.77 -11.69 -12.95
CA ILE A 112 -11.56 -12.30 -13.52
C ILE A 112 -12.02 -13.22 -14.64
N ASN A 113 -11.35 -13.13 -15.78
CA ASN A 113 -11.67 -13.93 -16.96
C ASN A 113 -10.41 -14.24 -17.76
N TYR A 114 -10.20 -15.51 -18.09
CA TYR A 114 -9.08 -15.94 -18.93
C TYR A 114 -9.58 -16.55 -20.25
N GLY A 115 -9.49 -15.79 -21.34
CA GLY A 115 -9.85 -16.29 -22.66
C GLY A 115 -8.73 -17.12 -23.25
N VAL A 116 -8.82 -18.45 -23.19
CA VAL A 116 -7.81 -19.42 -23.69
C VAL A 116 -7.45 -19.16 -25.16
N LEU A 117 -8.45 -18.99 -26.02
CA LEU A 117 -8.27 -18.71 -27.46
C LEU A 117 -7.52 -17.41 -27.74
N THR A 118 -7.74 -16.40 -26.91
CA THR A 118 -7.10 -15.08 -27.02
C THR A 118 -5.81 -14.99 -26.20
N SER A 119 -5.53 -15.99 -25.37
CA SER A 119 -4.49 -16.01 -24.35
C SER A 119 -4.46 -14.69 -23.55
N ARG A 120 -5.64 -14.23 -23.14
CA ARG A 120 -5.83 -12.94 -22.45
C ARG A 120 -6.52 -13.14 -21.11
N LEU A 121 -5.88 -12.66 -20.05
CA LEU A 121 -6.48 -12.46 -18.73
C LEU A 121 -7.02 -11.04 -18.63
N THR A 122 -8.28 -10.89 -18.19
CA THR A 122 -8.89 -9.61 -17.83
C THR A 122 -9.26 -9.65 -16.36
N PHE A 123 -8.93 -8.61 -15.60
CA PHE A 123 -9.23 -8.54 -14.17
C PHE A 123 -9.78 -7.18 -13.76
N ASP A 124 -10.53 -7.19 -12.66
CA ASP A 124 -11.15 -6.05 -12.00
C ASP A 124 -11.27 -6.38 -10.51
N ILE A 125 -10.41 -5.75 -9.71
CA ILE A 125 -10.24 -6.00 -8.29
C ILE A 125 -10.37 -4.67 -7.57
N GLU A 126 -11.11 -4.64 -6.46
CA GLU A 126 -11.27 -3.45 -5.65
C GLU A 126 -11.08 -3.72 -4.15
N ILE A 127 -10.57 -2.73 -3.43
CA ILE A 127 -10.67 -2.63 -1.98
C ILE A 127 -11.66 -1.48 -1.71
N PRO A 128 -12.89 -1.77 -1.28
CA PRO A 128 -13.95 -0.76 -1.24
C PRO A 128 -13.70 0.39 -0.29
N ARG A 129 -13.10 0.09 0.86
CA ARG A 129 -12.86 1.06 1.93
C ARG A 129 -11.73 0.55 2.82
N VAL A 130 -10.76 1.43 3.07
CA VAL A 130 -9.73 1.22 4.09
C VAL A 130 -9.82 2.38 5.06
N GLU A 131 -9.86 2.08 6.36
CA GLU A 131 -10.01 3.09 7.40
C GLU A 131 -8.87 3.00 8.39
N PHE A 132 -8.21 4.13 8.64
CA PHE A 132 -7.17 4.32 9.62
C PHE A 132 -7.64 5.33 10.65
N ALA A 133 -7.50 5.00 11.93
CA ALA A 133 -7.78 5.90 13.03
C ALA A 133 -6.64 5.86 14.05
N VAL A 134 -6.39 7.00 14.67
CA VAL A 134 -5.48 7.14 15.80
C VAL A 134 -6.16 8.01 16.83
N GLY A 135 -6.39 7.48 18.03
CA GLY A 135 -7.07 8.22 19.10
C GLY A 135 -6.23 9.38 19.61
N ALA A 136 -4.98 9.09 20.00
CA ALA A 136 -4.03 10.10 20.42
C ALA A 136 -2.60 9.68 20.10
N SER A 137 -1.77 10.64 19.73
CA SER A 137 -0.33 10.43 19.66
C SER A 137 0.39 11.72 19.99
N ALA A 138 1.57 11.59 20.59
CA ALA A 138 2.47 12.69 20.83
C ALA A 138 3.90 12.25 20.58
N ALA A 139 4.72 13.17 20.09
CA ALA A 139 6.16 13.02 20.04
C ALA A 139 6.81 14.29 20.59
N LYS A 140 7.76 14.13 21.49
CA LYS A 140 8.64 15.18 21.97
C LYS A 140 10.09 14.77 21.72
N ALA A 141 10.89 15.68 21.19
CA ALA A 141 12.32 15.47 21.01
C ALA A 141 13.10 16.73 21.38
N THR A 142 14.28 16.57 21.97
CA THR A 142 15.27 17.64 22.10
C THR A 142 16.41 17.38 21.14
N ILE A 143 16.77 18.37 20.33
CA ILE A 143 17.89 18.32 19.40
C ILE A 143 18.75 19.58 19.59
N PHE A 144 20.00 19.42 20.05
CA PHE A 144 20.92 20.52 20.34
C PHE A 144 20.27 21.65 21.18
N SER A 145 19.68 21.28 22.32
CA SER A 145 18.96 22.17 23.25
C SER A 145 17.67 22.80 22.70
N ASN A 146 17.16 22.37 21.54
CA ASN A 146 15.87 22.82 21.01
C ASN A 146 14.83 21.73 21.19
N ASP A 147 13.71 22.06 21.83
CA ASP A 147 12.58 21.16 21.98
C ASP A 147 11.66 21.24 20.75
N ILE A 148 11.22 20.08 20.28
CA ILE A 148 10.24 19.91 19.23
C ILE A 148 9.15 19.01 19.78
N GLU A 149 7.90 19.42 19.60
CA GLU A 149 6.74 18.64 19.98
C GLU A 149 5.75 18.55 18.81
N GLY A 150 5.06 17.43 18.73
CA GLY A 150 3.98 17.18 17.78
C GLY A 150 2.89 16.34 18.40
N LEU A 151 1.63 16.63 18.04
CA LEU A 151 0.44 15.89 18.44
C LEU A 151 -0.35 15.53 17.19
N VAL A 152 -0.77 14.27 17.08
CA VAL A 152 -1.62 13.80 15.98
C VAL A 152 -2.76 12.95 16.52
N SER A 153 -3.98 13.21 16.04
CA SER A 153 -5.14 12.33 16.25
C SER A 153 -6.08 12.41 15.05
N GLY A 154 -7.03 11.48 14.96
CA GLY A 154 -8.11 11.55 13.99
C GLY A 154 -8.17 10.34 13.05
N THR A 155 -8.85 10.54 11.92
CA THR A 155 -9.18 9.45 10.99
C THR A 155 -8.83 9.78 9.55
N VAL A 156 -8.52 8.74 8.79
CA VAL A 156 -8.32 8.77 7.34
C VAL A 156 -9.04 7.57 6.73
N VAL A 157 -9.91 7.82 5.77
CA VAL A 157 -10.65 6.81 5.03
C VAL A 157 -10.25 6.90 3.57
N ILE A 158 -9.74 5.80 3.02
CA ILE A 158 -9.44 5.68 1.60
C ILE A 158 -10.60 4.95 0.95
N ASP A 159 -11.22 5.62 -0.01
CA ASP A 159 -12.41 5.14 -0.68
C ASP A 159 -12.10 4.53 -2.04
N ARG A 160 -12.53 3.27 -2.21
CA ARG A 160 -12.50 2.49 -3.44
C ARG A 160 -11.17 2.61 -4.17
N ILE A 161 -10.19 1.84 -3.71
CA ILE A 161 -8.98 1.54 -4.48
C ILE A 161 -9.37 0.46 -5.48
N ARG A 162 -9.18 0.69 -6.78
CA ARG A 162 -9.55 -0.29 -7.81
C ARG A 162 -8.45 -0.41 -8.84
N VAL A 163 -8.15 -1.65 -9.20
CA VAL A 163 -7.21 -1.98 -10.28
C VAL A 163 -7.96 -2.82 -11.29
N THR A 164 -7.93 -2.38 -12.54
CA THR A 164 -8.42 -3.17 -13.68
C THR A 164 -7.30 -3.36 -14.67
N GLY A 165 -7.34 -4.42 -15.47
CA GLY A 165 -6.29 -4.63 -16.44
C GLY A 165 -6.47 -5.81 -17.36
N ASN A 166 -5.56 -5.89 -18.32
CA ASN A 166 -5.47 -6.96 -19.30
C ASN A 166 -4.03 -7.46 -19.38
N VAL A 167 -3.84 -8.76 -19.28
CA VAL A 167 -2.55 -9.42 -19.49
C VAL A 167 -2.67 -10.35 -20.69
N ARG A 168 -1.76 -10.22 -21.66
CA ARG A 168 -1.67 -11.13 -22.81
C ARG A 168 -0.47 -12.03 -22.65
N VAL A 169 -0.69 -13.34 -22.78
CA VAL A 169 0.37 -14.36 -22.73
C VAL A 169 0.58 -14.99 -24.10
N SER A 170 1.81 -15.41 -24.39
CA SER A 170 2.13 -16.36 -25.45
C SER A 170 2.37 -17.70 -24.80
N ILE A 171 1.80 -18.76 -25.37
CA ILE A 171 2.15 -20.13 -25.01
C ILE A 171 2.90 -20.73 -26.19
N GLY A 172 4.21 -20.90 -26.06
CA GLY A 172 5.04 -21.56 -27.05
C GLY A 172 5.25 -23.03 -26.70
N ILE A 173 5.02 -23.92 -27.66
CA ILE A 173 5.14 -25.39 -27.48
C ILE A 173 6.55 -25.81 -27.05
N ILE A 174 7.58 -25.03 -27.42
CA ILE A 174 9.01 -25.31 -27.15
C ILE A 174 9.63 -24.27 -26.20
N SER A 175 9.10 -23.04 -26.17
CA SER A 175 9.72 -21.90 -25.47
C SER A 175 9.08 -21.56 -24.12
N GLY A 176 8.03 -22.27 -23.69
CA GLY A 176 7.30 -21.97 -22.46
C GLY A 176 6.28 -20.83 -22.59
N ILE A 177 5.77 -20.36 -21.44
CA ILE A 177 4.82 -19.25 -21.34
C ILE A 177 5.61 -17.94 -21.28
N SER A 178 5.24 -16.94 -22.07
CA SER A 178 5.83 -15.59 -22.04
C SER A 178 4.76 -14.51 -22.02
N ILE A 179 5.04 -13.36 -21.41
CA ILE A 179 4.07 -12.26 -21.35
C ILE A 179 4.32 -11.31 -22.50
N ARG A 180 3.27 -11.04 -23.29
CA ARG A 180 3.33 -10.12 -24.44
C ARG A 180 3.08 -8.68 -24.04
N SER A 181 2.08 -8.47 -23.21
CA SER A 181 1.67 -7.14 -22.77
C SER A 181 0.91 -7.20 -21.47
N VAL A 182 1.04 -6.13 -20.70
CA VAL A 182 0.30 -5.86 -19.47
C VAL A 182 -0.21 -4.42 -19.62
N ASP A 183 -1.53 -4.26 -19.54
CA ASP A 183 -2.21 -2.97 -19.56
C ASP A 183 -2.96 -2.83 -18.23
N ILE A 184 -2.69 -1.80 -17.44
CA ILE A 184 -3.27 -1.61 -16.10
C ILE A 184 -3.92 -0.23 -15.99
N ASP A 185 -5.05 -0.18 -15.30
CA ASP A 185 -5.72 1.04 -14.88
C ASP A 185 -5.93 1.00 -13.37
N PHE A 186 -5.20 1.88 -12.67
CA PHE A 186 -5.37 2.15 -11.25
C PHE A 186 -6.25 3.37 -11.05
N SER A 187 -7.23 3.23 -10.15
CA SER A 187 -8.09 4.33 -9.75
C SER A 187 -8.33 4.36 -8.24
N LEU A 188 -8.52 5.57 -7.73
CA LEU A 188 -8.89 5.86 -6.36
C LEU A 188 -10.05 6.86 -6.39
N ARG A 189 -11.16 6.56 -5.70
CA ARG A 189 -12.33 7.45 -5.69
C ARG A 189 -12.01 8.73 -4.92
N GLY A 190 -11.43 8.61 -3.73
CA GLY A 190 -11.09 9.74 -2.89
C GLY A 190 -10.50 9.31 -1.55
N ILE A 191 -10.15 10.32 -0.75
CA ILE A 191 -9.69 10.15 0.63
C ILE A 191 -10.50 11.12 1.47
N GLU A 192 -11.18 10.62 2.50
CA GLU A 192 -11.81 11.45 3.52
C GLU A 192 -10.85 11.51 4.71
N SER A 193 -10.61 12.70 5.26
CA SER A 193 -9.71 12.86 6.39
C SER A 193 -10.25 13.85 7.41
N ASN A 194 -10.08 13.50 8.69
CA ASN A 194 -10.36 14.35 9.83
C ASN A 194 -9.21 14.20 10.84
N VAL A 195 -8.04 14.64 10.43
CA VAL A 195 -6.80 14.59 11.20
C VAL A 195 -6.60 15.92 11.92
N ARG A 196 -6.38 15.85 13.23
CA ARG A 196 -5.86 16.95 14.02
C ARG A 196 -4.34 16.84 14.08
N LEU A 197 -3.64 17.86 13.58
CA LEU A 197 -2.19 17.95 13.64
C LEU A 197 -1.79 19.25 14.34
N VAL A 198 -0.98 19.14 15.39
CA VAL A 198 -0.40 20.30 16.09
C VAL A 198 1.11 20.09 16.19
N ILE A 199 1.90 21.07 15.75
CA ILE A 199 3.37 21.03 15.83
C ILE A 199 3.84 22.31 16.51
N GLN A 200 4.57 22.18 17.61
CA GLN A 200 5.06 23.31 18.42
C GLN A 200 3.94 24.32 18.74
N GLY A 201 2.78 23.82 19.20
CA GLY A 201 1.60 24.63 19.50
C GLY A 201 0.82 25.19 18.30
N ASN A 202 1.35 25.08 17.06
CA ASN A 202 0.66 25.57 15.86
C ASN A 202 -0.23 24.48 15.25
N ASN A 203 -1.46 24.85 14.89
CA ASN A 203 -2.43 23.93 14.30
C ASN A 203 -2.24 23.83 12.78
N TYR A 204 -2.00 22.62 12.29
CA TYR A 204 -1.82 22.29 10.86
C TYR A 204 -2.91 21.34 10.32
N SER A 205 -4.04 21.24 11.02
CA SER A 205 -5.11 20.30 10.69
C SER A 205 -5.71 20.58 9.31
N GLU A 206 -5.90 21.84 8.94
CA GLU A 206 -6.44 22.19 7.62
C GLU A 206 -5.50 21.73 6.50
N GLN A 207 -4.21 22.01 6.63
CA GLN A 207 -3.20 21.68 5.64
C GLN A 207 -3.05 20.18 5.44
N ILE A 208 -3.08 19.38 6.51
CA ILE A 208 -2.97 17.93 6.38
C ILE A 208 -4.23 17.32 5.78
N ASN A 209 -5.42 17.80 6.14
CA ASN A 209 -6.67 17.29 5.56
C ASN A 209 -6.84 17.70 4.09
N GLU A 210 -6.43 18.91 3.71
CA GLU A 210 -6.39 19.35 2.31
C GLU A 210 -5.38 18.53 1.48
N PHE A 211 -4.21 18.26 2.07
CA PHE A 211 -3.20 17.43 1.42
C PHE A 211 -3.71 16.00 1.18
N LEU A 212 -4.30 15.37 2.21
CA LEU A 212 -4.83 14.01 2.12
C LEU A 212 -6.07 13.92 1.23
N GLY A 213 -7.04 14.82 1.42
CA GLY A 213 -8.35 14.73 0.80
C GLY A 213 -8.45 15.29 -0.63
N ALA A 214 -7.59 16.24 -0.99
CA ALA A 214 -7.59 16.87 -2.32
C ALA A 214 -6.27 16.65 -3.06
N THR A 215 -5.15 17.05 -2.46
CA THR A 215 -3.85 17.09 -3.18
C THR A 215 -3.41 15.69 -3.64
N ILE A 216 -3.46 14.68 -2.75
CA ILE A 216 -3.08 13.31 -3.11
C ILE A 216 -3.99 12.76 -4.22
N PRO A 217 -5.34 12.71 -4.07
CA PRO A 217 -6.22 12.22 -5.12
C PRO A 217 -6.04 12.93 -6.47
N ASP A 218 -5.87 14.25 -6.48
CA ASP A 218 -5.72 15.01 -7.73
C ASP A 218 -4.35 14.78 -8.37
N THR A 219 -3.31 14.59 -7.56
CA THR A 219 -1.98 14.20 -8.06
C THR A 219 -2.02 12.80 -8.69
N LEU A 220 -2.70 11.84 -8.05
CA LEU A 220 -2.87 10.49 -8.59
C LEU A 220 -3.65 10.50 -9.91
N LYS A 221 -4.71 11.31 -10.00
CA LYS A 221 -5.49 11.46 -11.24
C LYS A 221 -4.66 12.08 -12.36
N SER A 222 -3.95 13.17 -12.07
CA SER A 222 -3.12 13.89 -13.07
C SER A 222 -1.93 13.07 -13.58
N HIS A 223 -1.41 12.15 -12.78
CA HIS A 223 -0.29 11.26 -13.14
C HIS A 223 -0.72 9.80 -13.35
N SER A 224 -2.00 9.58 -13.66
CA SER A 224 -2.57 8.23 -13.84
C SER A 224 -1.82 7.41 -14.88
N LYS A 225 -1.37 8.02 -15.98
CA LYS A 225 -0.62 7.33 -17.03
C LYS A 225 0.72 6.80 -16.52
N GLU A 226 1.47 7.62 -15.78
CA GLU A 226 2.76 7.27 -15.20
C GLU A 226 2.61 6.19 -14.12
N ILE A 227 1.57 6.30 -13.28
CA ILE A 227 1.26 5.30 -12.25
C ILE A 227 0.90 3.96 -12.89
N ASN A 228 0.01 3.98 -13.88
CA ASN A 228 -0.36 2.79 -14.63
C ASN A 228 0.88 2.16 -15.27
N LYS A 229 1.75 2.98 -15.88
CA LYS A 229 2.97 2.47 -16.49
C LYS A 229 3.93 1.83 -15.48
N LEU A 230 4.08 2.44 -14.31
CA LEU A 230 4.88 1.87 -13.22
C LEU A 230 4.32 0.53 -12.77
N LEU A 231 3.00 0.43 -12.58
CA LEU A 231 2.34 -0.82 -12.20
C LEU A 231 2.50 -1.90 -13.27
N GLU A 232 2.39 -1.55 -14.55
CA GLU A 232 2.64 -2.48 -15.65
C GLU A 232 4.07 -3.05 -15.58
N ILE A 233 5.07 -2.21 -15.32
CA ILE A 233 6.47 -2.64 -15.20
C ILE A 233 6.66 -3.59 -14.02
N VAL A 234 6.12 -3.23 -12.84
CA VAL A 234 6.21 -4.06 -11.63
C VAL A 234 5.52 -5.41 -11.83
N VAL A 235 4.31 -5.41 -12.43
CA VAL A 235 3.60 -6.65 -12.74
C VAL A 235 4.38 -7.51 -13.72
N LEU A 236 4.97 -6.92 -14.77
CA LEU A 236 5.78 -7.66 -15.73
C LEU A 236 7.00 -8.30 -15.07
N GLU A 237 7.73 -7.58 -14.21
CA GLU A 237 8.89 -8.09 -13.47
C GLU A 237 8.49 -9.27 -12.59
N VAL A 238 7.47 -9.07 -11.76
CA VAL A 238 6.93 -10.08 -10.86
C VAL A 238 6.45 -11.33 -11.60
N LEU A 239 5.74 -11.18 -12.71
CA LEU A 239 5.27 -12.34 -13.47
C LEU A 239 6.44 -13.05 -14.18
N ASN A 240 7.42 -12.33 -14.72
CA ASN A 240 8.59 -12.95 -15.36
C ASN A 240 9.47 -13.73 -14.38
N ASP A 241 9.61 -13.27 -13.13
CA ASP A 241 10.36 -13.96 -12.09
C ASP A 241 9.71 -15.30 -11.66
N ASN A 242 8.42 -15.48 -11.97
CA ASN A 242 7.61 -16.62 -11.55
C ASN A 242 7.18 -17.56 -12.70
N LEU A 243 7.65 -17.31 -13.93
CA LEU A 243 7.44 -18.16 -15.10
C LEU A 243 8.54 -19.22 -15.23
#